data_AF-A0A0A0M4E6-F1
#
_entry.id   AF-A0A0A0M4E6-F1
#
_cell.length_a   1.000
_cell.length_b   1.000
_cell.length_c   1.000
_cell.angle_alpha   90.00
_cell.angle_beta   90.00
_cell.angle_gamma   90.00
#
_symmetry.space_group_name_H-M   'P 1'
#
loop_
_entity.id
_entity.type
_entity.pdbx_description
1 polymer ?
#
loop_
_entity_poly.entity_id
_entity_poly.type
_entity_poly.pdbx_seq_one_letter_code
_entity_poly.pdbx_strand_id
1 'polypeptide(L)'
;MTGYDATEGLTPFREDRGYGAILFDTTRVRQAEPEWFRPSWWEERARPVESGGRGGAWFIDAPFGQLVLRRYLRGGMAARISRDRYLWNGAMRTRSFAEFRLARAVIERGLPVPRPVAACY
;
A
#
# COMPACT_ATOMS: atom_id res chain seq x y z
N MET A 1 -5.98 -12.37 -17.06
CA MET A 1 -7.26 -11.70 -17.33
C MET A 1 -7.30 -10.46 -16.45
N THR A 2 -6.87 -9.31 -16.96
CA THR A 2 -6.98 -8.02 -16.24
C THR A 2 -8.41 -7.53 -16.45
N GLY A 3 -9.34 -8.05 -15.65
CA GLY A 3 -10.69 -7.53 -15.60
C GLY A 3 -10.63 -6.09 -15.09
N TYR A 4 -11.34 -5.20 -15.77
CA TYR A 4 -11.60 -3.87 -15.25
C TYR A 4 -12.42 -4.02 -13.97
N ASP A 5 -11.87 -3.55 -12.85
CA ASP A 5 -12.54 -3.58 -11.56
C ASP A 5 -13.17 -2.21 -11.33
N ALA A 6 -14.49 -2.13 -11.43
CA ALA A 6 -15.23 -0.86 -11.33
C ALA A 6 -15.15 -0.22 -9.94
N THR A 7 -14.67 -0.94 -8.92
CA THR A 7 -14.47 -0.38 -7.58
C THR A 7 -13.01 -0.02 -7.28
N GLU A 8 -12.15 -0.09 -8.29
CA GLU A 8 -10.78 0.40 -8.21
C GLU A 8 -10.74 1.91 -8.49
N GLY A 9 -10.37 2.69 -7.48
CA GLY A 9 -10.03 4.11 -7.63
C GLY A 9 -8.54 4.29 -7.84
N LEU A 10 -8.14 5.10 -8.82
CA LEU A 10 -6.75 5.49 -9.08
C LEU A 10 -6.62 7.01 -9.08
N THR A 11 -5.91 7.55 -8.08
CA THR A 11 -5.68 8.99 -7.95
C THR A 11 -4.18 9.29 -8.06
N PRO A 12 -3.72 10.02 -9.09
CA PRO A 12 -2.35 10.52 -9.14
C PRO A 12 -2.16 11.62 -8.08
N PHE A 13 -0.98 11.67 -7.47
CA PHE A 13 -0.62 12.75 -6.55
C PHE A 13 0.82 13.21 -6.81
N ARG A 14 1.15 14.43 -6.37
CA ARG A 14 2.48 14.99 -6.48
C ARG A 14 3.03 15.23 -5.08
N GLU A 15 4.25 14.77 -4.84
CA GLU A 15 4.99 15.02 -3.62
C GLU A 15 6.29 15.76 -3.98
N ASP A 16 6.95 16.41 -3.03
CA ASP A 16 8.17 17.21 -3.27
C ASP A 16 9.28 16.45 -4.01
N ARG A 17 9.25 15.11 -3.97
CA ARG A 17 10.22 14.21 -4.58
C ARG A 17 9.80 13.61 -5.93
N GLY A 18 8.58 13.87 -6.42
CA GLY A 18 8.11 13.36 -7.71
C GLY A 18 6.61 13.13 -7.83
N TYR A 19 6.22 12.36 -8.84
CA TYR A 19 4.84 11.92 -9.09
C TYR A 19 4.61 10.51 -8.55
N GLY A 20 3.52 10.34 -7.82
CA GLY A 20 3.04 9.05 -7.32
C GLY A 20 1.59 8.79 -7.74
N ALA A 21 1.08 7.62 -7.39
CA ALA A 21 -0.34 7.33 -7.53
C ALA A 21 -0.83 6.46 -6.38
N ILE A 22 -2.11 6.62 -6.04
CA ILE A 22 -2.80 5.84 -5.03
C ILE A 22 -3.86 4.99 -5.71
N LEU A 23 -3.80 3.69 -5.47
CA LEU A 23 -4.82 2.72 -5.82
C LEU A 23 -5.63 2.41 -4.56
N PHE A 24 -6.96 2.44 -4.62
CA PHE A 24 -7.81 2.15 -3.45
C PHE A 24 -9.14 1.51 -3.84
N ASP A 25 -9.79 0.87 -2.88
CA ASP A 25 -11.10 0.26 -3.05
C ASP A 25 -12.21 1.25 -2.66
N THR A 26 -12.97 1.70 -3.65
CA THR A 26 -14.04 2.70 -3.46
C THR A 26 -15.22 2.18 -2.63
N THR A 27 -15.35 0.85 -2.47
CA THR A 27 -16.35 0.27 -1.57
C THR A 27 -15.97 0.40 -0.10
N ARG A 28 -14.69 0.64 0.19
CA ARG A 28 -14.12 0.67 1.54
C ARG A 28 -13.90 2.10 1.99
N VAL A 29 -13.37 2.94 1.10
CA VAL A 29 -13.05 4.33 1.37
C VAL A 29 -13.44 5.19 0.18
N ARG A 30 -14.02 6.36 0.43
CA ARG A 30 -14.44 7.28 -0.66
C ARG A 30 -13.24 7.90 -1.38
N GLN A 31 -12.19 8.20 -0.63
CA GLN A 31 -10.94 8.74 -1.13
C GLN A 31 -9.81 8.34 -0.18
N ALA A 32 -8.68 7.95 -0.74
CA ALA A 32 -7.44 7.74 0.01
C ALA A 32 -6.50 8.92 -0.22
N GLU A 33 -5.78 9.30 0.83
CA GLU A 33 -4.84 10.43 0.83
C GLU A 33 -3.38 9.95 0.96
N PRO A 34 -2.40 10.65 0.36
CA PRO A 34 -0.98 10.28 0.48
C PRO A 34 -0.49 10.14 1.92
N GLU A 35 -1.04 10.95 2.83
CA GLU A 35 -0.70 11.00 4.25
C GLU A 35 -0.98 9.67 4.97
N TRP A 36 -1.95 8.88 4.50
CA TRP A 36 -2.31 7.60 5.10
C TRP A 36 -1.14 6.59 5.08
N PHE A 37 -0.23 6.74 4.13
CA PHE A 37 0.95 5.88 3.99
C PHE A 37 2.12 6.32 4.88
N ARG A 38 1.95 7.37 5.67
CA ARG A 38 2.92 7.87 6.64
C ARG A 38 2.48 7.48 8.05
N PRO A 39 3.22 6.63 8.77
CA PRO A 39 2.87 6.26 10.15
C PRO A 39 2.72 7.49 11.07
N SER A 40 3.50 8.54 10.83
CA SER A 40 3.45 9.80 11.59
C SER A 40 2.12 10.54 11.47
N TRP A 41 1.38 10.37 10.38
CA TRP A 41 0.03 10.95 10.22
C TRP A 41 -0.98 10.39 11.23
N TRP A 42 -0.77 9.13 11.62
CA TRP A 42 -1.66 8.43 12.53
C TRP A 42 -1.28 8.62 14.01
N GLU A 43 -0.15 9.26 14.28
CA GLU A 43 0.34 9.58 15.63
C GLU A 43 0.26 8.35 16.57
N GLU A 44 -0.42 8.49 17.72
CA GLU A 44 -0.58 7.44 18.73
C GLU A 44 -1.40 6.23 18.24
N ARG A 45 -2.14 6.39 17.13
CA ARG A 45 -2.94 5.32 16.53
C ARG A 45 -2.10 4.36 15.67
N ALA A 46 -0.86 4.70 15.36
CA ALA A 46 0.07 3.80 14.66
C ALA A 46 1.06 3.16 15.62
N ARG A 47 1.03 1.83 15.71
CA ARG A 47 1.96 1.04 16.53
C ARG A 47 2.84 0.17 15.64
N PRO A 48 4.17 0.23 15.75
CA PRO A 48 5.05 -0.60 14.94
C PRO A 48 4.84 -2.09 15.27
N VAL A 49 4.91 -2.94 14.24
CA VAL A 49 4.88 -4.39 14.44
C VAL A 49 6.26 -4.85 14.92
N GLU A 50 6.34 -5.38 16.14
CA GLU A 50 7.61 -5.78 16.78
C GLU A 50 8.19 -7.10 16.23
N SER A 51 7.34 -7.97 15.68
CA SER A 51 7.73 -9.29 15.17
C SER A 51 7.65 -9.36 13.64
N GLY A 52 8.81 -9.57 12.99
CA GLY A 52 8.92 -9.68 11.52
C GLY A 52 10.16 -8.98 10.96
N GLY A 53 11.19 -9.77 10.59
CA GLY A 53 12.57 -9.33 10.37
C GLY A 53 12.89 -8.42 9.18
N ARG A 54 11.95 -7.63 8.66
CA ARG A 54 12.25 -6.64 7.59
C ARG A 54 11.91 -5.19 7.95
N GLY A 55 11.29 -4.95 9.11
CA GLY A 55 10.81 -3.62 9.50
C GLY A 55 9.75 -3.09 8.53
N GLY A 56 9.11 -1.98 8.90
CA GLY A 56 8.19 -1.29 8.00
C GLY A 56 6.76 -1.82 7.98
N ALA A 57 6.25 -2.33 9.10
CA ALA A 57 4.83 -2.58 9.26
C ALA A 57 4.30 -1.89 10.53
N TRP A 58 3.08 -1.37 10.47
CA TRP A 58 2.40 -0.71 11.58
C TRP A 58 0.96 -1.20 11.67
N PHE A 59 0.50 -1.49 12.88
CA PHE A 59 -0.92 -1.59 13.20
C PHE A 59 -1.47 -0.17 13.33
N ILE A 60 -2.59 0.12 12.65
CA ILE A 60 -3.25 1.42 12.69
C ILE A 60 -4.66 1.23 13.21
N ASP A 61 -5.04 2.02 14.21
CA ASP A 61 -6.42 2.13 14.68
C ASP A 61 -7.11 3.33 14.01
N ALA A 62 -7.66 3.11 12.81
CA ALA A 62 -8.32 4.17 12.05
C ALA A 62 -9.78 4.33 12.48
N PRO A 63 -10.40 5.51 12.30
CA PRO A 63 -11.82 5.72 12.63
C PRO A 63 -12.79 4.75 11.91
N PHE A 64 -12.35 4.19 10.78
CA PHE A 64 -13.10 3.24 9.95
C PHE A 64 -12.66 1.78 10.14
N GLY A 65 -11.82 1.51 11.13
CA GLY A 65 -11.42 0.16 11.53
C GLY A 65 -9.91 -0.03 11.70
N GLN A 66 -9.55 -1.22 12.18
CA GLN A 66 -8.15 -1.61 12.35
C GLN A 66 -7.51 -1.98 11.01
N LEU A 67 -6.31 -1.45 10.77
CA LEU A 67 -5.57 -1.62 9.53
C LEU A 67 -4.13 -2.08 9.82
N VAL A 68 -3.50 -2.63 8.79
CA VAL A 68 -2.06 -2.87 8.76
C VAL A 68 -1.46 -2.06 7.62
N LEU A 69 -0.60 -1.10 7.95
CA LEU A 69 0.21 -0.40 6.98
C LEU A 69 1.52 -1.16 6.77
N ARG A 70 1.80 -1.51 5.52
CA ARG A 70 3.04 -2.19 5.13
C ARG A 70 3.85 -1.31 4.17
N ARG A 71 5.07 -0.99 4.56
CA ARG A 71 6.08 -0.34 3.74
C ARG A 71 7.02 -1.39 3.17
N TYR A 72 7.11 -1.43 1.86
CA TYR A 72 8.02 -2.34 1.16
C TYR A 72 9.44 -1.76 1.13
N LEU A 73 10.26 -2.17 2.09
CA LEU A 73 11.68 -1.80 2.12
C LEU A 73 12.52 -2.81 1.31
N ARG A 74 13.53 -2.33 0.58
CA ARG A 74 14.57 -3.21 -0.01
C ARG A 74 15.53 -3.68 1.10
N GLY A 75 15.86 -4.97 1.11
CA GLY A 75 16.87 -5.57 2.00
C GLY A 75 18.13 -6.01 1.23
N GLY A 76 19.19 -6.41 1.96
CA GLY A 76 20.44 -6.95 1.38
C GLY A 76 21.36 -5.87 0.79
N MET A 77 22.36 -6.28 -0.01
CA MET A 77 23.33 -5.35 -0.65
C MET A 77 22.65 -4.29 -1.54
N ALA A 78 21.46 -4.58 -2.08
CA ALA A 78 20.65 -3.61 -2.83
C ALA A 78 20.20 -2.41 -1.97
N ALA A 79 20.04 -2.57 -0.65
CA ALA A 79 19.70 -1.48 0.27
C ALA A 79 20.85 -0.48 0.48
N ARG A 80 22.11 -0.90 0.25
CA ARG A 80 23.30 -0.04 0.35
C ARG A 80 23.46 0.90 -0.86
N ILE A 81 22.86 0.54 -2.00
CA ILE A 81 22.94 1.30 -3.25
C ILE A 81 21.64 2.08 -3.49
N SER A 82 20.48 1.53 -3.11
CA SER A 82 19.24 2.28 -3.07
C SER A 82 18.20 1.67 -2.14
N ARG A 83 17.91 2.38 -1.04
CA ARG A 83 16.80 2.03 -0.14
C ARG A 83 15.42 2.24 -0.78
N ASP A 84 15.29 3.20 -1.71
CA ASP A 84 14.00 3.69 -2.24
C ASP A 84 13.90 3.79 -3.77
N ARG A 85 14.98 3.70 -4.57
CA ARG A 85 14.86 3.83 -6.04
C ARG A 85 14.45 2.50 -6.67
N TYR A 86 13.23 2.47 -7.18
CA TYR A 86 12.80 1.50 -8.17
C TYR A 86 13.52 1.77 -9.50
N LEU A 87 14.00 0.72 -10.18
CA LEU A 87 14.09 0.74 -11.63
C LEU A 87 12.64 0.77 -12.11
N TRP A 88 12.20 1.95 -12.51
CA TRP A 88 10.83 2.27 -12.86
C TRP A 88 10.43 1.52 -14.14
N ASN A 89 9.63 0.46 -14.00
CA ASN A 89 9.10 -0.33 -15.12
C ASN A 89 7.59 -0.09 -15.34
N GLY A 90 7.10 1.10 -14.96
CA GLY A 90 5.71 1.54 -15.11
C GLY A 90 4.79 1.21 -13.93
N ALA A 91 3.71 2.00 -13.81
CA ALA A 91 2.72 1.96 -12.72
C ALA A 91 2.03 0.59 -12.53
N MET A 92 1.97 -0.23 -13.58
CA MET A 92 1.38 -1.56 -13.55
C MET A 92 2.26 -2.61 -12.84
N ARG A 93 3.57 -2.35 -12.66
CA ARG A 93 4.53 -3.28 -12.04
C ARG A 93 4.97 -2.85 -10.66
N THR A 94 4.39 -1.81 -10.09
CA THR A 94 4.71 -1.42 -8.72
C THR A 94 4.16 -2.48 -7.78
N ARG A 95 5.05 -3.07 -6.97
CA ARG A 95 4.74 -4.24 -6.15
C ARG A 95 3.51 -4.04 -5.27
N SER A 96 3.32 -2.82 -4.75
CA SER A 96 2.16 -2.44 -3.95
C SER A 96 0.84 -2.60 -4.73
N PHE A 97 0.78 -2.15 -5.99
CA PHE A 97 -0.42 -2.28 -6.83
C PHE A 97 -0.67 -3.74 -7.26
N ALA A 98 0.40 -4.48 -7.57
CA ALA A 98 0.31 -5.89 -7.92
C ALA A 98 -0.21 -6.73 -6.73
N GLU A 99 0.31 -6.49 -5.52
CA GLU A 99 -0.18 -7.16 -4.30
C GLU A 99 -1.64 -6.76 -3.98
N PHE A 100 -2.02 -5.50 -4.17
CA PHE A 100 -3.40 -5.03 -4.02
C PHE A 100 -4.37 -5.80 -4.92
N ARG A 101 -4.11 -5.83 -6.24
CA ARG A 101 -4.97 -6.52 -7.21
C ARG A 101 -4.98 -8.03 -7.02
N LEU A 102 -3.83 -8.62 -6.66
CA LEU A 102 -3.76 -10.05 -6.33
C LEU A 102 -4.63 -10.38 -5.12
N ALA A 103 -4.56 -9.58 -4.05
CA ALA A 103 -5.38 -9.79 -2.86
C ALA A 103 -6.88 -9.73 -3.22
N ARG A 104 -7.29 -8.75 -4.04
CA ARG A 104 -8.67 -8.67 -4.54
C ARG A 104 -9.09 -9.91 -5.33
N ALA A 105 -8.29 -10.33 -6.31
CA ALA A 105 -8.57 -11.52 -7.10
C ALA A 105 -8.63 -12.82 -6.26
N VAL A 106 -7.88 -12.88 -5.16
CA VAL A 106 -7.91 -14.01 -4.21
C VAL A 106 -9.19 -13.97 -3.34
N ILE A 107 -9.65 -12.78 -2.95
CA ILE A 107 -10.93 -12.59 -2.23
C ILE A 107 -12.12 -13.01 -3.10
N GLU A 108 -12.11 -12.65 -4.39
CA GLU A 108 -13.15 -13.07 -5.34
C GLU A 108 -13.26 -14.60 -5.46
N ARG A 109 -12.16 -15.32 -5.18
CA ARG A 109 -12.13 -16.79 -5.14
C ARG A 109 -12.54 -17.37 -3.79
N GLY A 110 -13.02 -16.54 -2.85
CA GLY A 110 -13.49 -16.96 -1.53
C GLY A 110 -12.39 -17.33 -0.54
N LEU A 111 -11.12 -16.98 -0.83
CA LEU A 111 -10.00 -17.33 0.04
C LEU A 111 -9.84 -16.28 1.17
N PRO A 112 -9.47 -16.73 2.40
CA PRO A 112 -9.34 -15.84 3.56
C PRO A 112 -8.01 -15.10 3.52
N VAL A 113 -7.98 -13.98 2.79
CA VAL A 113 -6.85 -13.03 2.80
C VAL A 113 -7.26 -11.67 3.35
N PRO A 114 -6.32 -10.87 3.87
CA PRO A 114 -6.60 -9.49 4.26
C PRO A 114 -7.19 -8.69 3.10
N ARG A 115 -8.27 -7.97 3.37
CA ARG A 115 -8.90 -7.09 2.38
C ARG A 115 -8.07 -5.82 2.19
N PRO A 116 -7.53 -5.56 1.00
CA PRO A 116 -6.73 -4.36 0.78
C PRO A 116 -7.63 -3.11 0.82
N VAL A 117 -7.08 -2.00 1.33
CA VAL A 117 -7.80 -0.70 1.42
C VAL A 117 -7.21 0.29 0.43
N ALA A 118 -5.90 0.51 0.48
CA ALA A 118 -5.18 1.37 -0.43
C ALA A 118 -3.72 0.92 -0.62
N ALA A 119 -3.10 1.33 -1.71
CA ALA A 119 -1.71 1.10 -2.07
C ALA A 119 -1.16 2.34 -2.78
N CYS A 120 0.10 2.71 -2.53
CA CYS A 120 0.76 3.82 -3.23
C CYS A 120 2.16 3.42 -3.74
N TYR A 121 2.76 4.29 -4.55
CA TYR A 121 4.18 4.25 -4.90
C TYR A 121 4.76 5.64 -5.10
#